data_AF-A0A8S9A8U0-F1
#
_entry.id   AF-A0A8S9A8U0-F1
#
_cell.length_a   1.000
_cell.length_b   1.000
_cell.length_c   1.000
_cell.angle_alpha   90.00
_cell.angle_beta   90.00
_cell.angle_gamma   90.00
#
_symmetry.space_group_name_H-M   'P 1'
#
loop_
_entity.id
_entity.type
_entity.pdbx_description
1 polymer ?
#
loop_
_entity_poly.entity_id
_entity_poly.type
_entity_poly.pdbx_seq_one_letter_code
_entity_poly.pdbx_strand_id
1 'polypeptide(L)'
;MSLILRPSFLSLQHILNKPSTKHHFHQQLPRFIITPSYRKQQHHFFTSSPTTFKMSATDATAKTFFSSPKFAVVGASTNTEKFGYKVFKWYADRDLPATPINPQGAALTVNGQSYPAIKSLSALESPKETSVSIITGPAITLKTLQEAKELGVPAVWLQPGTYNDEVLAYANENFGTVVVGKGGWGGEGWCVLVDGERSLGAARL
;
A
#
# COMPACT_ATOMS: atom_id res chain seq x y z
N MET A 1 -13.44 52.77 -35.66
CA MET A 1 -12.80 53.99 -35.11
C MET A 1 -12.77 53.89 -33.60
N SER A 2 -11.59 54.20 -33.02
CA SER A 2 -11.21 54.38 -31.60
C SER A 2 -11.36 53.18 -30.65
N LEU A 3 -10.30 52.50 -30.19
CA LEU A 3 -9.11 52.84 -29.37
C LEU A 3 -9.28 52.56 -27.84
N ILE A 4 -8.60 51.49 -27.40
CA ILE A 4 -7.68 51.29 -26.25
C ILE A 4 -8.11 51.67 -24.81
N LEU A 5 -8.01 50.70 -23.87
CA LEU A 5 -7.04 50.67 -22.73
C LEU A 5 -7.43 49.62 -21.67
N ARG A 6 -6.51 48.67 -21.42
CA ARG A 6 -6.44 47.85 -20.18
C ARG A 6 -5.71 48.66 -19.09
N PRO A 7 -5.99 48.43 -17.78
CA PRO A 7 -5.07 47.66 -16.91
C PRO A 7 -5.83 46.75 -15.90
N SER A 8 -5.44 45.51 -15.54
CA SER A 8 -4.31 44.96 -14.75
C SER A 8 -4.39 45.06 -13.21
N PHE A 9 -4.36 43.86 -12.59
CA PHE A 9 -3.61 43.44 -11.37
C PHE A 9 -4.08 43.77 -9.92
N LEU A 10 -4.29 42.67 -9.18
CA LEU A 10 -3.88 42.29 -7.80
C LEU A 10 -3.69 43.33 -6.67
N SER A 11 -4.26 43.01 -5.50
CA SER A 11 -3.60 43.01 -4.17
C SER A 11 -4.50 42.25 -3.17
N LEU A 12 -4.10 41.13 -2.54
CA LEU A 12 -3.42 41.02 -1.23
C LEU A 12 -4.02 41.93 -0.13
N GLN A 13 -4.22 41.58 1.14
CA GLN A 13 -4.12 40.38 1.97
C GLN A 13 -4.49 40.84 3.42
N HIS A 14 -4.92 39.93 4.30
CA HIS A 14 -4.78 39.95 5.77
C HIS A 14 -5.44 41.04 6.66
N ILE A 15 -6.46 40.61 7.44
CA ILE A 15 -6.63 40.94 8.89
C ILE A 15 -7.25 39.68 9.56
N LEU A 16 -6.46 38.75 10.11
CA LEU A 16 -6.02 38.63 11.52
C LEU A 16 -7.13 38.40 12.57
N ASN A 17 -7.16 37.16 13.08
CA ASN A 17 -7.39 36.68 14.46
C ASN A 17 -8.12 37.60 15.47
N LYS A 18 -9.26 37.12 16.02
CA LYS A 18 -9.59 37.02 17.47
C LYS A 18 -10.95 36.30 17.70
N PRO A 19 -11.28 35.87 18.95
CA PRO A 19 -11.97 34.60 19.22
C PRO A 19 -13.47 34.71 19.52
N SER A 20 -14.11 33.54 19.45
CA SER A 20 -15.49 33.16 19.74
C SER A 20 -16.21 33.93 20.86
N THR A 21 -17.30 34.60 20.48
CA THR A 21 -18.47 34.86 21.33
C THR A 21 -19.74 34.51 20.56
N LYS A 22 -20.56 33.62 21.15
CA LYS A 22 -21.87 33.20 20.63
C LYS A 22 -22.81 34.40 20.55
N HIS A 23 -23.21 34.78 19.33
CA HIS A 23 -24.42 35.56 19.11
C HIS A 23 -25.31 34.82 18.10
N HIS A 24 -26.52 34.47 18.55
CA HIS A 24 -27.61 34.05 17.68
C HIS A 24 -27.92 35.21 16.71
N PHE A 25 -27.61 35.02 15.43
CA PHE A 25 -28.09 35.87 14.34
C PHE A 25 -28.95 34.99 13.42
N HIS A 26 -30.26 35.20 13.49
CA HIS A 26 -31.22 34.67 12.55
C HIS A 26 -31.13 35.54 11.28
N GLN A 27 -30.27 35.17 10.32
CA GLN A 27 -30.29 35.79 9.00
C GLN A 27 -31.15 34.93 8.06
N GLN A 28 -32.27 35.50 7.61
CA GLN A 28 -33.04 34.99 6.49
C GLN A 28 -32.19 35.12 5.22
N LEU A 29 -31.88 33.99 4.58
CA LEU A 29 -31.34 33.97 3.22
C LEU A 29 -32.47 34.13 2.20
N PRO A 30 -32.25 34.83 1.07
CA PRO A 30 -33.25 34.96 0.02
C PRO A 30 -33.47 33.60 -0.66
N ARG A 31 -34.74 33.25 -0.92
CA ARG A 31 -35.12 32.10 -1.75
C ARG A 31 -34.64 32.34 -3.19
N PHE A 32 -33.51 31.74 -3.56
CA PHE A 32 -33.18 31.53 -4.97
C PHE A 32 -34.03 30.38 -5.51
N ILE A 33 -34.85 30.67 -6.52
CA ILE A 33 -35.57 29.65 -7.29
C ILE A 33 -34.54 28.95 -8.17
N ILE A 34 -34.16 27.73 -7.77
CA ILE A 34 -33.30 26.86 -8.57
C ILE A 34 -34.14 26.30 -9.72
N THR A 35 -33.80 26.68 -10.95
CA THR A 35 -34.47 26.14 -12.14
C THR A 35 -34.09 24.66 -12.35
N PRO A 36 -34.97 23.82 -12.94
CA PRO A 36 -34.74 22.38 -13.11
C PRO A 36 -33.49 22.03 -13.95
N SER A 37 -33.01 22.98 -14.76
CA SER A 37 -31.85 22.81 -15.64
C SER A 37 -30.53 22.71 -14.85
N TYR A 38 -30.36 23.49 -13.79
CA TYR A 38 -29.13 23.49 -12.98
C TYR A 38 -28.99 22.23 -12.11
N ARG A 39 -30.12 21.60 -11.76
CA ARG A 39 -30.13 20.31 -11.05
C ARG A 39 -29.50 19.20 -11.89
N LYS A 40 -29.58 19.24 -13.23
CA LYS A 40 -29.05 18.17 -14.09
C LYS A 40 -27.54 18.26 -14.36
N GLN A 41 -26.90 19.42 -14.15
CA GLN A 41 -25.46 19.60 -14.42
C GLN A 41 -24.55 19.32 -13.20
N GLN A 42 -25.09 19.29 -11.97
CA GLN A 42 -24.32 18.87 -10.79
C GLN A 42 -24.35 17.35 -10.55
N HIS A 43 -25.28 16.62 -11.18
CA HIS A 43 -25.33 15.16 -11.07
C HIS A 43 -24.29 14.42 -11.92
N HIS A 44 -23.50 15.11 -12.75
CA HIS A 44 -22.46 14.48 -13.57
C HIS A 44 -21.03 14.68 -13.05
N PHE A 45 -20.83 15.41 -11.94
CA PHE A 45 -19.48 15.77 -11.47
C PHE A 45 -19.12 15.31 -10.05
N PHE A 46 -20.02 14.65 -9.32
CA PHE A 46 -19.70 14.10 -8.00
C PHE A 46 -20.51 12.82 -7.74
N THR A 47 -20.13 11.72 -8.40
CA THR A 47 -20.48 10.36 -7.96
C THR A 47 -19.29 9.40 -8.08
N SER A 48 -18.06 9.86 -7.86
CA SER A 48 -17.07 8.97 -7.28
C SER A 48 -17.37 8.91 -5.78
N SER A 49 -18.08 7.87 -5.37
CA SER A 49 -18.16 7.50 -3.95
C SER A 49 -16.74 7.45 -3.40
N PRO A 50 -16.47 7.90 -2.15
CA PRO A 50 -15.20 7.57 -1.52
C PRO A 50 -15.16 6.05 -1.50
N THR A 51 -14.22 5.45 -2.23
CA THR A 51 -13.95 4.01 -2.19
C THR A 51 -13.73 3.70 -0.73
N THR A 52 -14.75 3.13 -0.09
CA THR A 52 -14.66 2.75 1.31
C THR A 52 -13.56 1.72 1.36
N PHE A 53 -12.47 2.08 2.02
CA PHE A 53 -11.30 1.25 2.20
C PHE A 53 -11.74 -0.05 2.88
N LYS A 54 -12.02 -1.09 2.09
CA LYS A 54 -12.49 -2.37 2.61
C LYS A 54 -11.26 -3.21 2.97
N MET A 55 -11.10 -3.32 4.29
CA MET A 55 -10.52 -4.44 5.04
C MET A 55 -9.01 -4.44 5.30
N SER A 56 -8.71 -4.39 6.59
CA SER A 56 -7.56 -5.04 7.22
C SER A 56 -7.53 -6.53 6.86
N ALA A 57 -6.34 -7.07 6.64
CA ALA A 57 -6.17 -8.50 6.46
C ALA A 57 -6.67 -9.31 7.67
N THR A 58 -6.94 -10.59 7.44
CA THR A 58 -7.42 -11.56 8.43
C THR A 58 -6.48 -12.76 8.51
N ASP A 59 -6.66 -13.62 9.52
CA ASP A 59 -5.91 -14.89 9.60
C ASP A 59 -6.13 -15.77 8.36
N ALA A 60 -7.33 -15.73 7.77
CA ALA A 60 -7.60 -16.44 6.52
C ALA A 60 -6.80 -15.87 5.34
N THR A 61 -6.67 -14.53 5.27
CA THR A 61 -5.84 -13.86 4.26
C THR A 61 -4.37 -14.26 4.41
N ALA A 62 -3.86 -14.27 5.64
CA ALA A 62 -2.49 -14.65 5.94
C ALA A 62 -2.22 -16.15 5.69
N LYS A 63 -3.19 -17.02 5.99
CA LYS A 63 -3.16 -18.44 5.60
C LYS A 63 -3.04 -18.58 4.08
N THR A 64 -3.90 -17.90 3.31
CA THR A 64 -3.89 -17.99 1.83
C THR A 64 -2.55 -17.56 1.24
N PHE A 65 -1.91 -16.52 1.80
CA PHE A 65 -0.56 -16.13 1.39
C PHE A 65 0.45 -17.28 1.51
N PHE A 66 0.41 -18.04 2.62
CA PHE A 66 1.31 -19.16 2.84
C PHE A 66 0.94 -20.45 2.10
N SER A 67 -0.17 -20.47 1.35
CA SER A 67 -0.56 -21.62 0.51
C SER A 67 0.21 -21.69 -0.82
N SER A 68 1.00 -20.68 -1.18
CA SER A 68 1.87 -20.75 -2.37
C SER A 68 3.05 -21.68 -2.14
N PRO A 69 3.49 -22.43 -3.18
CA PRO A 69 4.64 -23.32 -3.07
C PRO A 69 5.97 -22.58 -3.04
N LYS A 70 6.05 -21.33 -3.53
CA LYS A 70 7.27 -20.50 -3.56
C LYS A 70 7.02 -19.14 -2.91
N PHE A 71 8.10 -18.53 -2.43
CA PHE A 71 8.07 -17.19 -1.84
C PHE A 71 9.16 -16.29 -2.44
N ALA A 72 8.94 -14.99 -2.41
CA ALA A 72 9.96 -14.00 -2.68
C ALA A 72 9.97 -12.92 -1.59
N VAL A 73 11.16 -12.43 -1.24
CA VAL A 73 11.33 -11.41 -0.19
C VAL A 73 11.95 -10.16 -0.81
N VAL A 74 11.11 -9.16 -1.09
CA VAL A 74 11.50 -7.89 -1.69
C VAL A 74 11.99 -6.92 -0.63
N GLY A 75 13.21 -6.41 -0.82
CA GLY A 75 13.91 -5.62 0.19
C GLY A 75 14.80 -6.49 1.09
N ALA A 76 15.12 -7.72 0.68
CA ALA A 76 16.13 -8.54 1.33
C ALA A 76 17.47 -7.78 1.43
N SER A 77 18.17 -7.92 2.54
CA SER A 77 19.42 -7.18 2.79
C SER A 77 20.49 -8.10 3.34
N THR A 78 21.75 -7.86 2.95
CA THR A 78 22.92 -8.51 3.56
C THR A 78 23.28 -7.92 4.93
N ASN A 79 22.74 -6.74 5.27
CA ASN A 79 22.90 -6.16 6.60
C ASN A 79 21.94 -6.85 7.58
N THR A 80 22.50 -7.55 8.56
CA THR A 80 21.79 -8.39 9.54
C THR A 80 20.91 -7.60 10.51
N GLU A 81 21.17 -6.31 10.69
CA GLU A 81 20.38 -5.43 11.56
C GLU A 81 19.05 -5.04 10.93
N LYS A 82 18.98 -5.03 9.58
CA LYS A 82 17.80 -4.60 8.83
C LYS A 82 16.70 -5.65 8.84
N PHE A 83 15.45 -5.19 8.82
CA PHE A 83 14.28 -6.05 8.72
C PHE A 83 14.28 -6.95 7.48
N GLY A 84 14.81 -6.47 6.36
CA GLY A 84 14.97 -7.28 5.15
C GLY A 84 15.78 -8.56 5.37
N TYR A 85 16.85 -8.51 6.19
CA TYR A 85 17.59 -9.70 6.57
C TYR A 85 16.78 -10.57 7.53
N LYS A 86 16.22 -9.97 8.60
CA LYS A 86 15.46 -10.70 9.63
C LYS A 86 14.26 -11.45 9.06
N VAL A 87 13.50 -10.82 8.16
CA VAL A 87 12.37 -11.43 7.46
C VAL A 87 12.86 -12.54 6.53
N PHE A 88 13.88 -12.32 5.70
CA PHE A 88 14.39 -13.39 4.84
C PHE A 88 14.90 -14.60 5.64
N LYS A 89 15.66 -14.33 6.71
CA LYS A 89 16.13 -15.37 7.65
C LYS A 89 14.97 -16.16 8.24
N TRP A 90 13.84 -15.52 8.56
CA TRP A 90 12.64 -16.22 9.03
C TRP A 90 12.14 -17.27 8.02
N TYR A 91 12.14 -16.96 6.72
CA TYR A 91 11.77 -17.95 5.69
C TYR A 91 12.81 -19.08 5.61
N ALA A 92 14.10 -18.72 5.58
CA ALA A 92 15.20 -19.68 5.48
C ALA A 92 15.26 -20.64 6.68
N ASP A 93 15.05 -20.15 7.90
CA ASP A 93 15.03 -20.97 9.13
C ASP A 93 13.88 -21.99 9.16
N ARG A 94 12.89 -21.86 8.26
CA ARG A 94 11.72 -22.73 8.14
C ARG A 94 11.75 -23.59 6.89
N ASP A 95 12.89 -23.63 6.22
CA ASP A 95 13.12 -24.32 4.94
C ASP A 95 12.06 -23.95 3.88
N LEU A 96 11.55 -22.72 3.93
CA LEU A 96 10.63 -22.23 2.92
C LEU A 96 11.41 -21.84 1.66
N PRO A 97 10.93 -22.22 0.45
CA PRO A 97 11.59 -21.89 -0.81
C PRO A 97 11.40 -20.40 -1.15
N ALA A 98 12.20 -19.55 -0.50
CA ALA A 98 12.15 -18.11 -0.61
C ALA A 98 13.34 -17.56 -1.40
N THR A 99 13.05 -16.77 -2.44
CA THR A 99 14.06 -16.07 -3.23
C THR A 99 14.26 -14.64 -2.71
N PRO A 100 15.48 -14.23 -2.32
CA PRO A 100 15.72 -12.85 -1.93
C PRO A 100 15.74 -11.93 -3.16
N ILE A 101 15.06 -10.79 -3.07
CA ILE A 101 15.05 -9.77 -4.13
C ILE A 101 15.74 -8.51 -3.62
N ASN A 102 16.85 -8.16 -4.27
CA ASN A 102 17.61 -6.94 -4.00
C ASN A 102 18.29 -6.45 -5.29
N PRO A 103 18.06 -5.20 -5.73
CA PRO A 103 18.69 -4.64 -6.94
C PRO A 103 20.23 -4.68 -6.94
N GLN A 104 20.88 -4.68 -5.77
CA GLN A 104 22.33 -4.81 -5.65
C GLN A 104 22.83 -6.23 -6.02
N GLY A 105 21.96 -7.25 -5.98
CA GLY A 105 22.28 -8.62 -6.39
C GLY A 105 23.27 -9.36 -5.49
N ALA A 106 23.55 -8.84 -4.29
CA ALA A 106 24.45 -9.51 -3.34
C ALA A 106 23.76 -10.72 -2.70
N ALA A 107 24.48 -11.85 -2.59
CA ALA A 107 23.99 -13.03 -1.91
C ALA A 107 23.89 -12.80 -0.39
N LEU A 108 22.80 -13.28 0.22
CA LEU A 108 22.64 -13.30 1.67
C LEU A 108 23.21 -14.60 2.23
N THR A 109 23.82 -14.55 3.41
CA THR A 109 24.23 -15.75 4.15
C THR A 109 23.36 -15.92 5.38
N VAL A 110 22.68 -17.07 5.49
CA VAL A 110 21.86 -17.44 6.63
C VAL A 110 22.29 -18.83 7.08
N ASN A 111 22.68 -18.97 8.34
CA ASN A 111 23.13 -20.23 8.95
C ASN A 111 24.22 -20.97 8.13
N GLY A 112 25.13 -20.23 7.48
CA GLY A 112 26.19 -20.77 6.62
C GLY A 112 25.78 -21.10 5.18
N GLN A 113 24.48 -21.03 4.85
CA GLN A 113 23.98 -21.22 3.48
C GLN A 113 23.89 -19.89 2.74
N SER A 114 24.31 -19.90 1.47
CA SER A 114 24.26 -18.74 0.56
C SER A 114 22.96 -18.72 -0.24
N TYR A 115 22.32 -17.56 -0.31
CA TYR A 115 21.09 -17.30 -1.04
C TYR A 115 21.32 -16.16 -2.02
N PRO A 116 21.60 -16.44 -3.31
CA PRO A 116 21.80 -15.42 -4.33
C PRO A 116 20.55 -14.56 -4.48
N ALA A 117 20.70 -13.24 -4.37
CA ALA A 117 19.60 -12.32 -4.61
C ALA A 117 19.43 -12.06 -6.11
N ILE A 118 18.20 -12.10 -6.59
CA ILE A 118 17.84 -11.60 -7.92
C ILE A 118 17.46 -10.12 -7.83
N LYS A 119 17.53 -9.41 -8.96
CA LYS A 119 17.39 -7.95 -8.98
C LYS A 119 15.95 -7.46 -8.93
N SER A 120 15.00 -8.23 -9.46
CA SER A 120 13.57 -7.88 -9.51
C SER A 120 12.70 -9.13 -9.63
N LEU A 121 11.38 -8.97 -9.53
CA LEU A 121 10.43 -10.09 -9.63
C LEU A 121 10.40 -10.71 -11.03
N SER A 122 10.72 -9.94 -12.07
CA SER A 122 10.77 -10.41 -13.46
C SER A 122 11.79 -11.52 -13.72
N ALA A 123 12.75 -11.71 -12.79
CA ALA A 123 13.72 -12.79 -12.85
C ALA A 123 13.27 -14.05 -12.07
N LEU A 124 12.06 -14.08 -11.52
CA LEU A 124 11.48 -15.29 -10.92
C LEU A 124 11.16 -16.33 -11.99
N GLU A 125 11.50 -17.59 -11.71
CA GLU A 125 11.20 -18.72 -12.60
C GLU A 125 9.69 -19.03 -12.69
N SER A 126 8.95 -18.80 -11.61
CA SER A 126 7.53 -19.20 -11.49
C SER A 126 6.71 -18.15 -10.72
N PRO A 127 6.58 -16.92 -11.23
CA PRO A 127 5.93 -15.84 -10.49
C PRO A 127 4.46 -16.14 -10.11
N LYS A 128 3.72 -16.88 -10.95
CA LYS A 128 2.33 -17.30 -10.68
C LYS A 128 2.17 -18.30 -9.52
N GLU A 129 3.27 -18.90 -9.10
CA GLU A 129 3.35 -19.83 -7.97
C GLU A 129 4.07 -19.21 -6.76
N THR A 130 4.41 -17.91 -6.83
CA THR A 130 5.27 -17.24 -5.85
C THR A 130 4.53 -16.14 -5.11
N SER A 131 4.30 -16.31 -3.81
CA SER A 131 3.79 -15.24 -2.95
C SER A 131 4.90 -14.27 -2.53
N VAL A 132 4.64 -12.97 -2.50
CA VAL A 132 5.69 -11.94 -2.34
C VAL A 132 5.56 -11.18 -1.02
N SER A 133 6.59 -11.28 -0.17
CA SER A 133 6.73 -10.47 1.04
C SER A 133 7.53 -9.21 0.74
N ILE A 134 6.99 -8.03 1.07
CA ILE A 134 7.57 -6.72 0.71
C ILE A 134 7.95 -5.96 1.97
N ILE A 135 9.20 -5.46 2.01
CA ILE A 135 9.82 -4.77 3.15
C ILE A 135 10.31 -3.35 2.76
N THR A 136 10.16 -2.98 1.49
CA THR A 136 10.62 -1.68 0.97
C THR A 136 9.68 -0.53 1.32
N GLY A 137 10.17 0.71 1.28
CA GLY A 137 9.31 1.89 1.51
C GLY A 137 8.25 2.09 0.41
N PRO A 138 7.19 2.88 0.66
CA PRO A 138 5.98 2.94 -0.17
C PRO A 138 6.21 3.18 -1.67
N ALA A 139 7.11 4.09 -2.03
CA ALA A 139 7.38 4.40 -3.45
C ALA A 139 7.97 3.21 -4.22
N ILE A 140 8.77 2.37 -3.55
CA ILE A 140 9.32 1.15 -4.16
C ILE A 140 8.25 0.05 -4.13
N THR A 141 7.52 -0.08 -3.03
CA THR A 141 6.42 -1.03 -2.89
C THR A 141 5.41 -0.89 -4.03
N LEU A 142 5.00 0.34 -4.37
CA LEU A 142 4.05 0.56 -5.48
C LEU A 142 4.57 0.00 -6.81
N LYS A 143 5.85 0.26 -7.14
CA LYS A 143 6.49 -0.28 -8.35
C LYS A 143 6.59 -1.81 -8.30
N THR A 144 6.92 -2.36 -7.15
CA THR A 144 6.94 -3.81 -6.93
C THR A 144 5.56 -4.44 -7.11
N LEU A 145 4.50 -3.79 -6.64
CA LEU A 145 3.12 -4.26 -6.84
C LEU A 145 2.71 -4.23 -8.31
N GLN A 146 3.12 -3.22 -9.06
CA GLN A 146 2.90 -3.15 -10.51
C GLN A 146 3.59 -4.31 -11.24
N GLU A 147 4.88 -4.54 -10.95
CA GLU A 147 5.63 -5.67 -11.52
C GLU A 147 5.00 -7.02 -11.11
N ALA A 148 4.65 -7.19 -9.83
CA ALA A 148 4.01 -8.40 -9.33
C ALA A 148 2.66 -8.67 -10.03
N LYS A 149 1.87 -7.62 -10.27
CA LYS A 149 0.58 -7.71 -10.97
C LYS A 149 0.77 -8.17 -12.41
N GLU A 150 1.72 -7.57 -13.14
CA GLU A 150 2.04 -7.94 -14.52
C GLU A 150 2.49 -9.40 -14.65
N LEU A 151 3.25 -9.90 -13.67
CA LEU A 151 3.76 -11.27 -13.65
C LEU A 151 2.73 -12.30 -13.16
N GLY A 152 1.57 -11.85 -12.66
CA GLY A 152 0.51 -12.71 -12.15
C GLY A 152 0.80 -13.33 -10.78
N VAL A 153 1.54 -12.61 -9.92
CA VAL A 153 1.78 -13.00 -8.53
C VAL A 153 0.42 -13.18 -7.80
N PRO A 154 0.19 -14.31 -7.13
CA PRO A 154 -1.12 -14.64 -6.55
C PRO A 154 -1.43 -13.87 -5.25
N ALA A 155 -0.42 -13.59 -4.43
CA ALA A 155 -0.60 -12.92 -3.14
C ALA A 155 0.62 -12.09 -2.74
N VAL A 156 0.35 -11.01 -2.00
CA VAL A 156 1.38 -10.11 -1.47
C VAL A 156 1.19 -9.89 0.03
N TRP A 157 2.30 -9.72 0.76
CA TRP A 157 2.32 -9.34 2.17
C TRP A 157 3.13 -8.06 2.33
N LEU A 158 2.47 -6.99 2.72
CA LEU A 158 3.05 -5.67 2.95
C LEU A 158 3.36 -5.53 4.45
N GLN A 159 4.64 -5.53 4.80
CA GLN A 159 5.05 -5.34 6.20
C GLN A 159 4.64 -3.96 6.74
N PRO A 160 4.56 -3.78 8.06
CA PRO A 160 4.35 -2.45 8.65
C PRO A 160 5.37 -1.44 8.12
N GLY A 161 4.88 -0.26 7.73
CA GLY A 161 5.70 0.84 7.19
C GLY A 161 5.98 0.77 5.68
N THR A 162 5.51 -0.26 4.96
CA THR A 162 5.77 -0.41 3.51
C THR A 162 4.70 0.19 2.61
N TYR A 163 3.66 0.78 3.20
CA TYR A 163 2.46 1.23 2.47
C TYR A 163 1.99 2.61 2.95
N ASN A 164 1.32 3.31 2.03
CA ASN A 164 0.55 4.54 2.23
C ASN A 164 -0.81 4.36 1.51
N ASP A 165 -1.66 5.38 1.50
CA ASP A 165 -3.00 5.28 0.90
C ASP A 165 -2.98 4.86 -0.58
N GLU A 166 -1.99 5.33 -1.35
CA GLU A 166 -1.82 4.96 -2.77
C GLU A 166 -1.46 3.47 -2.93
N VAL A 167 -0.48 2.98 -2.19
CA VAL A 167 -0.08 1.56 -2.19
C VAL A 167 -1.27 0.68 -1.81
N LEU A 168 -2.01 1.08 -0.77
CA LEU A 168 -3.15 0.33 -0.29
C LEU A 168 -4.30 0.29 -1.30
N ALA A 169 -4.61 1.42 -1.94
CA ALA A 169 -5.61 1.49 -3.00
C ALA A 169 -5.24 0.58 -4.17
N TYR A 170 -3.98 0.66 -4.63
CA TYR A 170 -3.49 -0.16 -5.74
C TYR A 170 -3.54 -1.66 -5.42
N ALA A 171 -3.06 -2.06 -4.24
CA ALA A 171 -3.05 -3.46 -3.83
C ALA A 171 -4.46 -4.06 -3.79
N ASN A 172 -5.42 -3.32 -3.21
CA ASN A 172 -6.81 -3.78 -3.08
C ASN A 172 -7.52 -3.92 -4.44
N GLU A 173 -7.22 -3.06 -5.40
CA GLU A 173 -7.81 -3.15 -6.74
C GLU A 173 -7.23 -4.30 -7.57
N ASN A 174 -5.96 -4.67 -7.33
CA ASN A 174 -5.21 -5.51 -8.26
C ASN A 174 -4.95 -6.94 -7.79
N PHE A 175 -5.06 -7.26 -6.50
CA PHE A 175 -4.71 -8.56 -5.95
C PHE A 175 -5.89 -9.24 -5.25
N GLY A 176 -6.03 -10.56 -5.46
CA GLY A 176 -7.03 -11.36 -4.76
C GLY A 176 -6.67 -11.64 -3.30
N THR A 177 -5.39 -11.58 -2.93
CA THR A 177 -4.91 -11.76 -1.55
C THR A 177 -3.84 -10.73 -1.23
N VAL A 178 -4.13 -9.89 -0.23
CA VAL A 178 -3.22 -8.84 0.27
C VAL A 178 -3.19 -8.90 1.79
N VAL A 179 -2.05 -9.26 2.38
CA VAL A 179 -1.85 -9.19 3.83
C VAL A 179 -1.28 -7.81 4.17
N VAL A 180 -2.12 -6.94 4.75
CA VAL A 180 -1.78 -5.54 5.04
C VAL A 180 -2.68 -4.93 6.11
N GLY A 181 -2.23 -3.82 6.69
CA GLY A 181 -3.05 -2.91 7.49
C GLY A 181 -3.03 -3.23 8.98
N LYS A 182 -3.90 -2.52 9.71
CA LYS A 182 -4.12 -2.75 11.15
C LYS A 182 -4.63 -4.18 11.38
N GLY A 183 -4.28 -4.77 12.51
CA GLY A 183 -4.54 -6.17 12.81
C GLY A 183 -3.22 -6.89 13.07
N GLY A 184 -3.22 -8.22 12.92
CA GLY A 184 -2.11 -9.02 13.42
C GLY A 184 -1.98 -8.91 14.94
N TRP A 185 -0.97 -9.57 15.48
CA TRP A 185 -0.73 -9.61 16.92
C TRP A 185 0.30 -8.57 17.38
N GLY A 186 1.05 -7.99 16.44
CA GLY A 186 1.88 -6.82 16.68
C GLY A 186 1.05 -5.57 16.45
N GLY A 187 0.97 -4.66 17.44
CA GLY A 187 0.10 -3.47 17.38
C GLY A 187 0.29 -2.51 16.19
N GLU A 188 1.30 -2.75 15.34
CA GLU A 188 1.65 -1.95 14.15
C GLU A 188 1.12 -2.54 12.82
N GLY A 189 0.48 -3.72 12.86
CA GLY A 189 -0.05 -4.41 11.70
C GLY A 189 0.53 -5.81 11.50
N TRP A 190 0.12 -6.45 10.40
CA TRP A 190 0.51 -7.84 10.07
C TRP A 190 2.00 -7.97 9.79
N CYS A 191 2.70 -8.71 10.65
CA CYS A 191 4.15 -8.88 10.53
C CYS A 191 4.55 -10.34 10.43
N VAL A 192 5.34 -10.73 9.40
CA VAL A 192 5.82 -12.13 9.28
C VAL A 192 6.58 -12.60 10.53
N LEU A 193 7.34 -11.71 11.18
CA LEU A 193 8.10 -12.06 12.40
C LEU A 193 7.20 -12.27 13.63
N VAL A 194 5.93 -11.85 13.58
CA VAL A 194 4.98 -11.93 14.69
C VAL A 194 3.85 -12.92 14.38
N ASP A 195 3.22 -12.78 13.21
CA ASP A 195 2.05 -13.54 12.77
C ASP A 195 2.41 -14.73 11.86
N GLY A 196 3.65 -14.79 11.37
CA GLY A 196 4.07 -15.79 10.37
C GLY A 196 3.91 -17.22 10.86
N GLU A 197 4.24 -17.54 12.11
CA GLU A 197 4.15 -18.91 12.64
C GLU A 197 2.72 -19.42 12.68
N ARG A 198 1.79 -18.60 13.20
CA ARG A 198 0.36 -18.93 13.23
C ARG A 198 -0.17 -19.13 11.81
N SER A 199 0.18 -18.20 10.92
CA SER A 199 -0.35 -18.17 9.55
C SER A 199 0.19 -19.33 8.71
N LEU A 200 1.48 -19.63 8.82
CA LEU A 200 2.12 -20.77 8.17
C LEU A 200 1.59 -22.09 8.73
N GLY A 201 1.47 -22.20 10.05
CA GLY A 201 0.87 -23.36 10.71
C GLY A 201 -0.54 -23.63 10.19
N ALA A 202 -1.37 -22.59 10.07
CA ALA A 202 -2.72 -22.70 9.52
C ALA A 202 -2.76 -23.12 8.04
N ALA A 203 -1.74 -22.80 7.24
CA ALA A 203 -1.64 -23.18 5.83
C ALA A 203 -1.19 -24.64 5.61
N ARG A 204 -0.52 -25.24 6.60
CA ARG A 204 -0.04 -26.63 6.57
C ARG A 204 -1.04 -27.64 7.14
N LEU A 205 -2.15 -27.18 7.71
CA LEU A 205 -3.30 -27.96 8.17
C LEU A 205 -4.36 -28.09 7.08
#